data_AF-A0A124G3S1-F1
#
_entry.id   AF-A0A124G3S1-F1
#
_cell.length_a   1.000
_cell.length_b   1.000
_cell.length_c   1.000
_cell.angle_alpha   90.00
_cell.angle_beta   90.00
_cell.angle_gamma   90.00
#
_symmetry.space_group_name_H-M   'P 1'
#
loop_
_entity.id
_entity.type
_entity.pdbx_description
1 polymer ?
#
loop_
_entity_poly.entity_id
_entity_poly.type
_entity_poly.pdbx_seq_one_letter_code
_entity_poly.pdbx_strand_id
1 'polypeptide(L)'
;MIVDVVRATSFAEIERVRKLPIPGKVLVEKGMEVNPQDVIAEAQVPGKIIMLDIAKGLGISPDETTSCLICEVGDNLEEGDIIAQYEKTLPRIFRAP
;
A
#
# COMPACT_ATOMS: atom_id res chain seq x y z
N MET A 1 -9.27 48.51 14.32
CA MET A 1 -9.86 47.83 13.14
C MET A 1 -8.68 47.48 12.23
N ILE A 2 -8.20 46.24 12.28
CA ILE A 2 -7.07 45.80 11.44
C ILE A 2 -7.71 45.29 10.16
N VAL A 3 -7.51 46.01 9.07
CA VAL A 3 -7.93 45.59 7.72
C VAL A 3 -6.83 44.69 7.17
N ASP A 4 -7.20 43.47 6.77
CA ASP A 4 -6.32 42.58 6.03
C ASP A 4 -5.95 43.24 4.70
N VAL A 5 -4.67 43.60 4.55
CA VAL A 5 -4.14 44.13 3.28
C VAL A 5 -3.92 42.94 2.35
N VAL A 6 -4.90 42.65 1.49
CA VAL A 6 -4.71 41.71 0.38
C VAL A 6 -3.92 42.42 -0.72
N ARG A 7 -2.60 42.21 -0.72
CA ARG A 7 -1.73 42.73 -1.79
C ARG A 7 -1.81 41.79 -3.00
N ALA A 8 -2.70 42.11 -3.94
CA ALA A 8 -2.77 41.42 -5.22
C ALA A 8 -1.67 41.96 -6.16
N THR A 9 -0.74 41.09 -6.57
CA THR A 9 0.25 41.36 -7.62
C THR A 9 -0.22 40.71 -8.92
N SER A 10 -0.05 41.40 -10.04
CA SER A 10 -0.59 41.00 -11.36
C SER A 10 0.07 39.75 -11.92
N PHE A 11 1.35 39.51 -11.63
CA PHE A 11 2.09 38.29 -11.96
C PHE A 11 3.15 38.05 -10.90
N ALA A 12 3.17 36.85 -10.32
CA ALA A 12 4.20 36.44 -9.37
C ALA A 12 4.70 35.04 -9.74
N GLU A 13 6.00 34.92 -9.92
CA GLU A 13 6.65 33.63 -10.03
C GLU A 13 6.80 33.03 -8.63
N ILE A 14 6.36 31.79 -8.45
CA ILE A 14 6.40 31.11 -7.16
C ILE A 14 7.22 29.84 -7.30
N GLU A 15 8.32 29.78 -6.56
CA GLU A 15 9.08 28.55 -6.39
C GLU A 15 8.62 27.84 -5.11
N ARG A 16 8.26 26.55 -5.24
CA ARG A 16 7.87 25.71 -4.10
C ARG A 16 8.54 24.36 -4.21
N VAL A 17 9.17 23.94 -3.13
CA VAL A 17 9.75 22.61 -3.01
C VAL A 17 8.72 21.67 -2.38
N ARG A 18 8.39 20.58 -3.07
CA ARG A 18 7.60 19.46 -2.54
C ARG A 18 8.47 18.21 -2.56
N LYS A 19 8.44 17.41 -1.49
CA LYS A 19 9.17 16.15 -1.38
C LYS A 19 8.18 15.03 -1.10
N LEU A 20 8.38 13.87 -1.73
CA LEU A 20 7.63 12.67 -1.37
C LEU A 20 8.00 12.25 0.06
N PRO A 21 7.04 11.80 0.88
CA PRO A 21 7.30 11.39 2.26
C PRO A 21 8.08 10.08 2.36
N ILE A 22 8.05 9.27 1.30
CA ILE A 22 8.74 7.98 1.16
C ILE A 22 9.37 7.90 -0.24
N PRO A 23 10.31 6.97 -0.49
CA PRO A 23 10.83 6.74 -1.83
C PRO A 23 9.69 6.50 -2.83
N GLY A 24 9.78 7.15 -3.98
CA GLY A 24 8.80 7.05 -5.05
C GLY A 24 9.38 7.55 -6.36
N LYS A 25 8.51 7.82 -7.33
CA LYS A 25 8.88 8.18 -8.69
C LYS A 25 8.38 9.59 -9.02
N VAL A 26 9.26 10.40 -9.60
CA VAL A 26 8.85 11.66 -10.23
C VAL A 26 8.40 11.34 -11.66
N LEU A 27 7.20 11.80 -12.01
CA LEU A 27 6.55 11.49 -13.29
C LEU A 27 6.79 12.56 -14.37
N VAL A 28 7.43 13.67 -14.00
CA VAL A 28 7.70 14.81 -14.88
C VAL A 28 9.19 15.11 -14.95
N GLU A 29 9.58 15.86 -15.99
CA GLU A 29 10.94 16.31 -16.20
C GLU A 29 11.07 17.83 -16.01
N LYS A 30 12.31 18.30 -15.86
CA LYS A 30 12.58 19.73 -15.70
C LYS A 30 12.17 20.49 -16.97
N GLY A 31 11.36 21.53 -16.80
CA GLY A 31 10.86 22.37 -17.91
C GLY A 31 9.56 21.88 -18.54
N MET A 32 9.00 20.77 -18.04
CA MET A 32 7.68 20.30 -18.46
C MET A 32 6.60 21.24 -17.91
N GLU A 33 5.69 21.69 -18.78
CA GLU A 33 4.50 22.43 -18.36
C GLU A 33 3.51 21.48 -17.71
N VAL A 34 2.94 21.89 -16.57
CA VAL A 34 1.97 21.12 -15.78
C VAL A 34 0.83 22.02 -15.34
N ASN A 35 -0.36 21.46 -15.27
CA ASN A 35 -1.53 22.10 -14.71
C ASN A 35 -1.62 21.87 -13.20
N PRO A 36 -2.36 22.70 -12.45
CA PRO A 36 -2.50 22.54 -11.00
C PRO A 36 -2.99 21.18 -10.50
N GLN A 37 -3.68 20.40 -11.34
CA GLN A 37 -4.24 19.09 -11.00
C GLN A 37 -3.35 17.91 -11.44
N ASP A 38 -2.26 18.18 -12.14
CA ASP A 38 -1.43 17.12 -12.70
C ASP A 38 -0.64 16.40 -11.60
N VAL A 39 -0.63 15.07 -11.66
CA VAL A 39 0.15 14.23 -10.75
C VAL A 39 1.61 14.25 -11.22
N ILE A 40 2.45 15.03 -10.54
CA ILE A 40 3.86 15.22 -10.91
C ILE A 40 4.81 14.18 -10.31
N ALA A 41 4.38 13.48 -9.25
CA ALA A 41 5.15 12.47 -8.57
C ALA A 41 4.21 11.54 -7.79
N GLU A 42 4.60 10.28 -7.66
CA GLU A 42 3.86 9.26 -6.94
C GLU A 42 4.78 8.45 -6.03
N ALA A 43 4.22 7.91 -4.96
CA ALA A 43 4.92 6.99 -4.09
C ALA A 43 3.96 5.90 -3.62
N GLN A 44 4.42 4.65 -3.62
CA GLN A 44 3.63 3.53 -3.13
C GLN A 44 3.85 3.40 -1.63
N VAL A 45 2.83 3.76 -0.86
CA VAL A 45 2.85 3.53 0.59
C VAL A 45 2.74 2.03 0.81
N PRO A 46 3.72 1.38 1.47
CA PRO A 46 3.61 -0.03 1.78
C PRO A 46 2.34 -0.25 2.61
N GLY A 47 1.52 -1.22 2.18
CA GLY A 47 0.28 -1.55 2.83
C GLY A 47 0.48 -1.99 4.28
N LYS A 48 -0.63 -2.08 5.02
CA LYS A 48 -0.62 -2.59 6.40
C LYS A 48 -0.07 -4.02 6.41
N ILE A 49 1.04 -4.23 7.09
CA ILE A 49 1.56 -5.59 7.35
C ILE A 49 0.68 -6.22 8.42
N ILE A 50 0.12 -7.39 8.11
CA ILE A 50 -0.63 -8.21 9.05
C ILE A 50 0.10 -9.54 9.24
N MET A 51 0.23 -9.97 10.50
CA MET A 51 0.75 -11.30 10.82
C MET A 51 -0.44 -12.24 11.01
N LEU A 52 -0.47 -13.32 10.23
CA LEU A 52 -1.52 -14.33 10.29
C LEU A 52 -0.96 -15.60 10.93
N ASP A 53 -1.60 -16.05 12.00
CA ASP A 53 -1.26 -17.32 12.64
C ASP A 53 -2.07 -18.45 12.01
N ILE A 54 -1.49 -19.04 10.96
CA ILE A 54 -2.12 -20.11 10.17
C ILE A 54 -2.26 -21.39 11.00
N ALA A 55 -1.27 -21.71 11.85
CA ALA A 55 -1.29 -22.89 12.70
C ALA A 55 -2.48 -22.85 13.66
N LYS A 56 -2.68 -21.71 14.32
CA LYS A 56 -3.84 -21.47 15.19
C LYS A 56 -5.15 -21.44 14.40
N GLY A 57 -5.15 -20.83 13.21
CA GLY A 57 -6.32 -20.78 12.34
C GLY A 57 -6.81 -22.15 11.87
N LEU A 58 -5.89 -23.06 11.57
CA LEU A 58 -6.19 -24.44 11.19
C LEU A 58 -6.28 -25.41 12.37
N GLY A 59 -5.82 -25.01 13.56
CA GLY A 59 -5.78 -25.86 14.76
C GLY A 59 -4.83 -27.05 14.61
N ILE A 60 -3.64 -26.80 14.04
CA ILE A 60 -2.57 -27.78 13.80
C ILE A 60 -1.27 -27.36 14.51
N SER A 61 -0.29 -28.26 14.59
CA SER A 61 1.05 -27.90 15.08
C SER A 61 1.78 -27.00 14.07
N PRO A 62 2.69 -26.13 14.53
CA PRO A 62 3.52 -25.29 13.65
C PRO A 62 4.31 -26.11 12.61
N ASP A 63 4.79 -27.29 13.00
CA ASP A 63 5.57 -28.17 12.12
C ASP A 63 4.78 -28.68 10.90
N GLU A 64 3.46 -28.88 11.05
CA GLU A 64 2.58 -29.30 9.96
C GLU A 64 2.08 -28.11 9.12
N THR A 65 2.38 -26.87 9.51
CA THR A 65 1.82 -25.69 8.84
C THR A 65 2.41 -25.51 7.45
N THR A 66 3.72 -25.71 7.30
CA THR A 66 4.42 -25.52 6.03
C THR A 66 3.92 -26.46 4.93
N SER A 67 3.48 -27.67 5.26
CA SER A 67 2.92 -28.63 4.29
C SER A 67 1.47 -28.32 3.90
N CYS A 68 0.79 -27.42 4.61
CA CYS A 68 -0.60 -27.05 4.37
C CYS A 68 -0.75 -25.71 3.62
N LEU A 69 0.35 -25.00 3.40
CA LEU A 69 0.36 -23.74 2.65
C LEU A 69 0.07 -23.99 1.17
N ILE A 70 -0.86 -23.22 0.61
CA ILE A 70 -1.19 -23.25 -0.82
C ILE A 70 -0.55 -22.06 -1.54
N CYS A 71 -0.39 -20.92 -0.85
CA CYS A 71 0.28 -19.75 -1.39
C CYS A 71 1.81 -19.82 -1.22
N GLU A 72 2.52 -19.23 -2.17
CA GLU A 72 3.97 -19.06 -2.12
C GLU A 72 4.38 -17.62 -1.76
N VAL A 73 5.66 -17.44 -1.43
CA VAL A 73 6.20 -16.11 -1.14
C VAL A 73 6.19 -15.26 -2.41
N GLY A 74 5.41 -14.18 -2.38
CA GLY A 74 5.28 -13.25 -3.51
C GLY A 74 3.95 -13.35 -4.26
N ASP A 75 3.07 -14.28 -3.89
CA ASP A 75 1.73 -14.35 -4.45
C ASP A 75 0.88 -13.13 -4.10
N ASN A 76 0.07 -12.70 -5.06
CA ASN A 76 -0.98 -11.71 -4.83
C ASN A 76 -2.24 -12.44 -4.41
N LEU A 77 -2.74 -12.13 -3.21
CA LEU A 77 -3.95 -12.73 -2.63
C LEU A 77 -5.03 -11.66 -2.50
N GLU A 78 -6.25 -12.03 -2.87
CA GLU A 78 -7.46 -11.22 -2.68
C GLU A 78 -8.21 -11.64 -1.40
N GLU A 79 -9.12 -10.78 -0.94
CA GLU A 79 -9.97 -11.08 0.23
C GLU A 79 -10.74 -12.38 0.00
N GLY A 80 -10.63 -13.31 0.94
CA GLY A 80 -11.27 -14.62 0.86
C GLY A 80 -10.46 -15.70 0.13
N ASP A 81 -9.31 -15.39 -0.45
CA ASP A 81 -8.44 -16.40 -1.05
C ASP A 81 -7.94 -17.43 -0.04
N ILE A 82 -7.69 -18.65 -0.49
CA ILE A 82 -7.23 -19.74 0.37
C ILE A 82 -5.72 -19.65 0.54
N ILE A 83 -5.28 -19.37 1.76
CA ILE A 83 -3.87 -19.30 2.13
C ILE A 83 -3.34 -20.70 2.45
N ALA A 84 -4.14 -21.48 3.19
CA ALA A 84 -3.76 -22.81 3.64
C ALA A 84 -4.98 -23.71 3.84
N GLN A 85 -4.79 -25.00 3.60
CA GLN A 85 -5.85 -26.00 3.73
C GLN A 85 -5.31 -27.28 4.39
N TYR A 86 -6.09 -27.83 5.32
CA TYR A 86 -5.81 -29.11 5.95
C TYR A 86 -6.86 -30.14 5.53
N GLU A 87 -6.45 -31.15 4.74
CA GLU A 87 -7.37 -32.12 4.10
C GLU A 87 -7.35 -33.53 4.75
N LYS A 88 -7.05 -33.66 6.04
CA LYS A 88 -7.15 -34.97 6.72
C LYS A 88 -8.59 -35.27 7.16
N THR A 89 -8.81 -35.63 8.42
CA THR A 89 -10.10 -36.15 8.90
C THR A 89 -11.26 -35.13 8.85
N LEU A 90 -10.97 -33.84 9.03
CA LEU A 90 -11.94 -32.76 8.79
C LEU A 90 -11.26 -31.66 7.97
N PRO A 91 -11.82 -31.27 6.82
CA PRO A 91 -11.26 -30.21 6.01
C PRO A 91 -11.37 -28.87 6.75
N ARG A 92 -10.24 -28.19 6.90
CA ARG A 92 -10.16 -26.83 7.47
C ARG A 92 -9.47 -25.92 6.48
N ILE A 93 -9.99 -24.71 6.32
CA ILE A 93 -9.52 -23.74 5.33
C ILE A 93 -9.21 -22.44 6.09
N PHE A 94 -8.04 -21.87 5.82
CA PHE A 94 -7.65 -20.55 6.29
C PHE A 94 -7.67 -19.58 5.12
N ARG A 95 -8.47 -18.52 5.23
CA ARG A 95 -8.68 -17.54 4.16
C ARG A 95 -7.99 -16.22 4.45
N ALA A 96 -7.61 -15.50 3.40
CA ALA A 96 -7.14 -14.14 3.49
C ALA A 96 -8.26 -13.23 4.04
N PRO A 97 -7.93 -12.35 5.01
CA PRO A 97 -8.87 -11.40 5.60
C PRO A 97 -9.16 -10.21 4.69
#